data_AF-A0A1X2G6G9-F1
#
_entry.id   AF-A0A1X2G6G9-F1
#
_cell.length_a   1.000
_cell.length_b   1.000
_cell.length_c   1.000
_cell.angle_alpha   90.00
_cell.angle_beta   90.00
_cell.angle_gamma   90.00
#
_symmetry.space_group_name_H-M   'P 1'
#
loop_
_entity.id
_entity.type
_entity.pdbx_description
1 polymer ?
#
loop_
_entity_poly.entity_id
_entity_poly.type
_entity_poly.pdbx_seq_one_letter_code
_entity_poly.pdbx_strand_id
1 'polypeptide(L)'
;ISPVILEIQNVVNKGFMASAIQYCLNAYRRFNTYPILVINCIEKIASKALADEFTPTDKPFCLQTPCTHWAKNCFFLSKNNIIPFVQGDDIQPLDPFVALVHFLTSEQQSIISIDHWDDPSIQLLCRMAKDIQDGDNDKKNKKVNALTTICEATGSQFAKIAR
;
A
#
# COMPACT_ATOMS: atom_id res chain seq x y z
N ILE A 1 15.31 -2.64 17.61
CA ILE A 1 13.97 -2.33 17.05
C ILE A 1 13.67 -3.41 16.01
N SER A 2 12.48 -4.03 16.03
CA SER A 2 12.12 -5.06 15.03
C SER A 2 11.85 -4.41 13.67
N PRO A 3 12.35 -4.98 12.55
CA PRO A 3 12.00 -4.50 11.22
C PRO A 3 10.49 -4.69 10.96
N VAL A 4 9.90 -3.81 10.15
CA VAL A 4 8.48 -3.90 9.75
C VAL A 4 8.41 -4.22 8.27
N ILE A 5 7.65 -5.24 7.91
CA ILE A 5 7.33 -5.59 6.52
C ILE A 5 5.85 -5.27 6.33
N LEU A 6 5.56 -4.39 5.36
CA LEU A 6 4.20 -4.05 4.97
C LEU A 6 3.93 -4.66 3.59
N GLU A 7 2.95 -5.56 3.55
CA GLU A 7 2.47 -6.21 2.33
C GLU A 7 1.05 -5.73 2.02
N ILE A 8 0.85 -5.18 0.82
CA ILE A 8 -0.47 -4.75 0.34
C ILE A 8 -0.87 -5.71 -0.77
N GLN A 9 -1.96 -6.43 -0.60
CA GLN A 9 -2.39 -7.47 -1.54
C GLN A 9 -3.87 -7.35 -1.85
N ASN A 10 -4.21 -7.55 -3.13
CA ASN A 10 -5.60 -7.58 -3.54
C ASN A 10 -6.31 -8.83 -3.00
N VAL A 11 -5.68 -10.00 -3.19
CA VAL A 11 -6.20 -11.29 -2.72
C VAL A 11 -5.16 -12.00 -1.86
N VAL A 12 -5.49 -12.26 -0.61
CA VAL A 12 -4.63 -13.02 0.32
C VAL A 12 -4.88 -14.51 0.13
N ASN A 13 -3.85 -15.24 -0.31
CA ASN A 13 -3.89 -16.68 -0.57
C ASN A 13 -2.65 -17.38 0.01
N LYS A 14 -2.63 -18.72 -0.02
CA LYS A 14 -1.51 -19.52 0.53
C LYS A 14 -0.17 -19.25 -0.15
N GLY A 15 -0.15 -18.99 -1.45
CA GLY A 15 1.08 -18.65 -2.19
C GLY A 15 1.65 -17.29 -1.76
N PHE A 16 0.77 -16.32 -1.54
CA PHE A 16 1.15 -15.04 -0.93
C PHE A 16 1.70 -15.25 0.49
N MET A 17 1.01 -16.01 1.35
CA MET A 17 1.47 -16.27 2.72
C MET A 17 2.86 -16.92 2.75
N ALA A 18 3.12 -17.90 1.87
CA ALA A 18 4.44 -18.52 1.74
C ALA A 18 5.52 -17.49 1.34
N SER A 19 5.20 -16.57 0.43
CA SER A 19 6.10 -15.50 0.02
C SER A 19 6.37 -14.50 1.16
N ALA A 20 5.33 -14.11 1.91
CA ALA A 20 5.46 -13.21 3.05
C ALA A 20 6.31 -13.82 4.18
N ILE A 21 6.16 -15.11 4.45
CA ILE A 21 7.03 -15.86 5.37
C ILE A 21 8.49 -15.80 4.88
N GLN A 22 8.72 -16.01 3.59
CA GLN A 22 10.06 -15.95 3.02
C GLN A 22 10.70 -14.57 3.17
N TYR A 23 9.93 -13.48 3.01
CA TYR A 23 10.41 -12.12 3.28
C TYR A 23 10.79 -11.93 4.74
N CYS A 24 9.99 -12.46 5.66
CA CYS A 24 10.26 -12.36 7.08
C CYS A 24 11.56 -13.07 7.47
N LEU A 25 11.78 -14.27 6.92
CA LEU A 25 13.02 -15.02 7.13
C LEU A 25 14.23 -14.30 6.53
N ASN A 26 14.08 -13.64 5.38
CA ASN A 26 15.14 -12.84 4.79
C ASN A 26 15.48 -11.60 5.64
N ALA A 27 14.47 -10.92 6.19
CA ALA A 27 14.68 -9.83 7.14
C ALA A 27 15.38 -10.32 8.41
N TYR A 28 15.00 -11.47 8.96
CA TYR A 28 15.71 -12.08 10.08
C TYR A 28 17.18 -12.35 9.76
N ARG A 29 17.48 -12.95 8.60
CA ARG A 29 18.88 -13.19 8.17
C ARG A 29 19.68 -11.90 8.05
N ARG A 30 19.05 -10.80 7.64
CA ARG A 30 19.69 -9.50 7.45
C ARG A 30 19.93 -8.75 8.76
N PHE A 31 18.95 -8.78 9.67
CA PHE A 31 18.91 -7.93 10.86
C PHE A 31 19.07 -8.69 12.18
N ASN A 32 19.16 -10.02 12.12
CA ASN A 32 19.22 -10.93 13.27
C ASN A 32 18.10 -10.69 14.30
N THR A 33 16.91 -10.30 13.83
CA THR A 33 15.74 -10.00 14.64
C THR A 33 14.48 -10.29 13.84
N TYR A 34 13.49 -10.94 14.46
CA TYR A 34 12.24 -11.25 13.79
C TYR A 34 11.45 -9.96 13.47
N PRO A 35 10.97 -9.81 12.22
CA PRO A 35 10.17 -8.65 11.82
C PRO A 35 8.75 -8.72 12.39
N ILE A 36 8.06 -7.59 12.33
CA ILE A 36 6.60 -7.51 12.40
C ILE A 36 6.09 -7.51 10.95
N LEU A 37 5.22 -8.46 10.60
CA LEU A 37 4.55 -8.48 9.31
C LEU A 37 3.18 -7.81 9.44
N VAL A 38 2.87 -6.89 8.54
CA VAL A 38 1.56 -6.24 8.42
C VAL A 38 1.03 -6.52 7.02
N ILE A 39 -0.12 -7.17 6.94
CA ILE A 39 -0.80 -7.53 5.70
C ILE A 39 -2.02 -6.63 5.58
N ASN A 40 -2.09 -5.82 4.53
CA ASN A 40 -3.30 -5.12 4.12
C ASN A 40 -3.96 -5.87 2.96
N CYS A 41 -5.14 -6.42 3.21
CA CYS A 41 -5.96 -7.12 2.24
C CYS A 41 -7.01 -6.16 1.67
N ILE A 42 -6.91 -5.89 0.37
CA ILE A 42 -7.80 -4.92 -0.30
C ILE A 42 -9.18 -5.52 -0.58
N GLU A 43 -9.24 -6.69 -1.23
CA GLU A 43 -10.49 -7.27 -1.69
C GLU A 43 -10.93 -8.45 -0.81
N LYS A 44 -10.17 -9.55 -0.78
CA LYS A 44 -10.61 -10.78 -0.10
C LYS A 44 -9.50 -11.75 0.28
N ILE A 45 -9.82 -12.63 1.22
CA ILE A 45 -9.07 -13.86 1.49
C ILE A 45 -9.59 -14.96 0.57
N ALA A 46 -8.69 -15.69 -0.10
CA ALA A 46 -9.03 -16.63 -1.15
C ALA A 46 -9.84 -17.85 -0.67
N SER A 47 -9.77 -18.21 0.62
CA SER A 47 -10.51 -19.33 1.17
C SER A 47 -10.93 -19.10 2.61
N LYS A 48 -12.07 -19.68 2.99
CA LYS A 48 -12.55 -19.68 4.38
C LYS A 48 -11.55 -20.32 5.34
N ALA A 49 -10.96 -21.46 4.95
CA ALA A 49 -9.97 -22.15 5.77
C ALA A 49 -8.77 -21.26 6.13
N LEU A 50 -8.33 -20.40 5.20
CA LEU A 50 -7.27 -19.42 5.48
C LEU A 50 -7.80 -18.25 6.32
N ALA A 51 -9.03 -17.79 6.09
CA ALA A 51 -9.65 -16.74 6.89
C ALA A 51 -9.78 -17.15 8.37
N ASP A 52 -10.11 -18.42 8.64
CA ASP A 52 -10.25 -18.98 9.98
C ASP A 52 -8.92 -19.06 10.75
N GLU A 53 -7.76 -18.89 10.08
CA GLU A 53 -6.44 -18.80 10.72
C GLU A 53 -6.16 -17.40 11.31
N PHE A 54 -6.99 -16.40 11.01
CA PHE A 54 -6.89 -15.05 11.54
C PHE A 54 -7.86 -14.86 12.71
N THR A 55 -7.33 -14.38 13.82
CA THR A 55 -8.05 -14.24 15.10
C THR A 55 -7.96 -12.81 15.63
N PRO A 56 -8.93 -12.34 16.44
CA PRO A 56 -8.87 -11.01 17.04
C PRO A 56 -7.61 -10.77 17.89
N THR A 57 -7.24 -9.49 18.04
CA THR A 57 -6.10 -9.05 18.85
C THR A 57 -6.53 -8.05 19.93
N ASP A 58 -5.57 -7.55 20.71
CA ASP A 58 -5.76 -6.40 21.59
C ASP A 58 -6.14 -5.11 20.84
N LYS A 59 -5.70 -4.99 19.59
CA LYS A 59 -6.11 -3.92 18.67
C LYS A 59 -7.39 -4.34 17.94
N PRO A 60 -8.48 -3.57 18.09
CA PRO A 60 -9.81 -4.00 17.68
C PRO A 60 -10.01 -3.93 16.15
N PHE A 61 -9.17 -3.17 15.45
CA PHE A 61 -9.16 -3.04 13.98
C PHE A 61 -8.22 -4.02 13.27
N CYS A 62 -7.47 -4.84 14.01
CA CYS A 62 -6.52 -5.82 13.47
C CYS A 62 -6.95 -7.26 13.79
N LEU A 63 -6.57 -8.19 12.92
CA LEU A 63 -6.49 -9.61 13.24
C LEU A 63 -5.02 -10.05 13.33
N GLN A 64 -4.78 -11.22 13.90
CA GLN A 64 -3.47 -11.87 13.96
C GLN A 64 -3.55 -13.34 13.58
N THR A 65 -2.42 -13.89 13.12
CA THR A 65 -2.27 -15.31 12.85
C THR A 65 -0.99 -15.84 13.49
N PRO A 66 -0.91 -17.14 13.87
CA PRO A 66 0.31 -17.71 14.42
C PRO A 66 1.51 -17.48 13.50
N CYS A 67 2.61 -16.98 14.07
CA CYS A 67 3.81 -16.64 13.31
C CYS A 67 5.13 -17.15 13.91
N THR A 68 5.03 -18.24 14.67
CA THR A 68 6.14 -18.83 15.42
C THR A 68 7.32 -19.16 14.50
N HIS A 69 8.51 -18.70 14.91
CA HIS A 69 9.79 -18.94 14.24
C HIS A 69 10.04 -18.21 12.91
N TRP A 70 9.10 -17.37 12.44
CA TRP A 70 9.30 -16.59 11.22
C TRP A 70 8.99 -15.11 11.36
N ALA A 71 8.16 -14.68 12.31
CA ALA A 71 7.96 -13.27 12.65
C ALA A 71 7.73 -13.08 14.16
N LYS A 72 7.79 -11.83 14.61
CA LYS A 72 7.46 -11.43 15.98
C LYS A 72 5.93 -11.35 16.14
N ASN A 73 5.28 -10.73 15.16
CA ASN A 73 3.83 -10.64 15.03
C ASN A 73 3.47 -10.64 13.54
N CYS A 74 2.29 -11.16 13.21
CA CYS A 74 1.69 -11.07 11.88
C CYS A 74 0.29 -10.47 12.05
N PHE A 75 0.13 -9.23 11.63
CA PHE A 75 -1.14 -8.51 11.67
C PHE A 75 -1.80 -8.52 10.31
N PHE A 76 -3.11 -8.69 10.31
CA PHE A 76 -3.96 -8.65 9.14
C PHE A 76 -4.97 -7.51 9.29
N LEU A 77 -5.06 -6.71 8.25
CA LEU A 77 -5.92 -5.55 8.12
C LEU A 77 -6.73 -5.70 6.83
N SER A 78 -8.01 -5.35 6.88
CA SER A 78 -8.87 -5.29 5.70
C SER A 78 -9.97 -4.27 5.93
N LYS A 79 -10.64 -3.88 4.85
CA LYS A 79 -11.82 -2.99 4.90
C LYS A 79 -12.84 -3.48 5.93
N ASN A 80 -13.15 -4.77 5.94
CA ASN A 80 -14.12 -5.36 6.86
C ASN A 80 -13.74 -5.21 8.34
N ASN A 81 -12.42 -5.19 8.65
CA ASN A 81 -11.96 -5.03 10.03
C ASN A 81 -12.02 -3.56 10.48
N ILE A 82 -11.93 -2.61 9.55
CA ILE A 82 -11.85 -1.19 9.88
C ILE A 82 -13.20 -0.46 9.77
N ILE A 83 -14.19 -0.99 9.03
CA ILE A 83 -15.50 -0.36 8.81
C ILE A 83 -16.12 0.20 10.11
N PRO A 84 -16.18 -0.54 11.24
CA PRO A 84 -16.78 -0.03 12.46
C PRO A 84 -16.06 1.21 13.04
N PHE A 85 -14.77 1.36 12.74
CA PHE A 85 -13.93 2.46 13.21
C PHE A 85 -13.93 3.65 12.25
N VAL A 86 -14.34 3.44 11.00
CA VAL A 86 -14.56 4.51 10.02
C VAL A 86 -16.00 5.04 10.14
N GLN A 87 -16.98 4.19 10.42
CA GLN A 87 -18.40 4.61 10.48
C GLN A 87 -18.85 5.10 11.87
N GLY A 88 -17.95 5.21 12.84
CA GLY A 88 -18.28 5.72 14.16
C GLY A 88 -18.61 7.21 14.14
N ASP A 89 -19.58 7.63 14.95
CA ASP A 89 -20.00 9.04 15.12
C ASP A 89 -18.98 9.89 15.92
N ASP A 90 -17.77 9.39 16.15
CA ASP A 90 -16.75 10.10 16.91
C ASP A 90 -16.12 11.20 16.05
N ILE A 91 -16.17 12.44 16.54
CA ILE A 91 -15.53 13.64 15.96
C ILE A 91 -13.99 13.54 16.03
N GLN A 92 -13.45 12.43 16.54
CA GLN A 92 -12.02 12.25 16.71
C GLN A 92 -11.35 11.83 15.40
N PRO A 93 -10.11 12.28 15.15
CA PRO A 93 -9.31 11.77 14.04
C PRO A 93 -9.21 10.25 14.05
N LEU A 94 -9.20 9.65 12.87
CA LEU A 94 -9.02 8.21 12.72
C LEU A 94 -7.64 7.79 13.25
N ASP A 95 -7.56 6.56 13.79
CA ASP A 95 -6.26 5.95 14.05
C ASP A 95 -5.47 5.90 12.73
N PRO A 96 -4.17 6.27 12.70
CA PRO A 96 -3.40 6.32 11.46
C PRO A 96 -3.39 5.02 10.65
N PHE A 97 -3.49 3.85 11.30
CA PHE A 97 -3.61 2.56 10.59
C PHE A 97 -5.00 2.38 9.99
N VAL A 98 -6.06 2.80 10.70
CA VAL A 98 -7.43 2.81 10.17
C VAL A 98 -7.51 3.74 8.97
N ALA A 99 -6.96 4.96 9.06
CA ALA A 99 -6.91 5.91 7.96
C ALA A 99 -6.12 5.37 6.75
N LEU A 100 -4.96 4.75 6.98
CA LEU A 100 -4.16 4.14 5.92
C LEU A 100 -4.90 3.00 5.20
N VAL A 101 -5.52 2.09 5.95
CA VAL A 101 -6.28 0.98 5.36
C VAL A 101 -7.52 1.51 4.65
N HIS A 102 -8.22 2.48 5.23
CA HIS A 102 -9.38 3.13 4.60
C HIS A 102 -8.99 3.77 3.27
N PHE A 103 -7.92 4.55 3.26
CA PHE A 103 -7.38 5.16 2.04
C PHE A 103 -7.04 4.11 0.97
N LEU A 104 -6.32 3.04 1.33
CA LEU A 104 -5.91 2.00 0.39
C LEU A 104 -7.08 1.14 -0.12
N THR A 105 -8.15 0.99 0.66
CA THR A 105 -9.31 0.14 0.33
C THR A 105 -10.53 0.90 -0.18
N SER A 106 -10.46 2.23 -0.21
CA SER A 106 -11.55 3.08 -0.72
C SER A 106 -11.69 3.00 -2.23
N GLU A 107 -10.61 2.66 -2.95
CA GLU A 107 -10.55 2.61 -4.43
C GLU A 107 -11.03 3.91 -5.12
N GLN A 108 -11.12 5.02 -4.38
CA GLN A 108 -11.59 6.31 -4.88
C GLN A 108 -10.46 7.09 -5.55
N GLN A 109 -10.75 7.71 -6.69
CA GLN A 109 -9.78 8.52 -7.44
C GLN A 109 -9.69 9.98 -6.96
N SER A 110 -10.64 10.43 -6.13
CA SER A 110 -10.73 11.80 -5.64
C SER A 110 -10.78 11.85 -4.11
N ILE A 111 -10.11 12.86 -3.54
CA ILE A 111 -10.12 13.11 -2.09
C ILE A 111 -11.51 13.45 -1.57
N ILE A 112 -12.32 14.18 -2.35
CA ILE A 112 -13.66 14.63 -1.93
C ILE A 112 -14.64 13.46 -1.85
N SER A 113 -14.36 12.36 -2.56
CA SER A 113 -15.17 11.14 -2.54
C SER A 113 -14.75 10.15 -1.45
N ILE A 114 -13.70 10.44 -0.68
CA ILE A 114 -13.27 9.60 0.44
C ILE A 114 -14.02 10.04 1.70
N ASP A 115 -14.72 9.10 2.35
CA ASP A 115 -15.30 9.34 3.67
C ASP A 115 -14.19 9.77 4.64
N HIS A 116 -14.44 10.78 5.49
CA HIS A 116 -13.42 11.41 6.35
C HIS A 116 -12.30 12.16 5.58
N TRP A 117 -12.64 12.83 4.47
CA TRP A 117 -11.69 13.66 3.72
C TRP A 117 -11.06 14.79 4.55
N ASP A 118 -11.70 15.20 5.65
CA ASP A 118 -11.24 16.20 6.60
C ASP A 118 -10.29 15.62 7.67
N ASP A 119 -10.15 14.30 7.76
CA ASP A 119 -9.20 13.64 8.65
C ASP A 119 -7.74 14.02 8.29
N PRO A 120 -6.91 14.43 9.26
CA PRO A 120 -5.54 14.85 9.00
C PRO A 120 -4.66 13.77 8.34
N SER A 121 -4.87 12.49 8.67
CA SER A 121 -4.11 11.37 8.11
C SER A 121 -4.55 11.09 6.68
N ILE A 122 -5.85 11.12 6.39
CA ILE A 122 -6.38 11.01 5.01
C ILE A 122 -5.87 12.15 4.14
N GLN A 123 -5.91 13.40 4.62
CA GLN A 123 -5.36 14.54 3.88
C GLN A 123 -3.87 14.39 3.60
N LEU A 124 -3.10 13.91 4.57
CA LEU A 124 -1.67 13.66 4.38
C LEU A 124 -1.44 12.59 3.30
N LEU A 125 -2.15 11.46 3.37
CA LEU A 125 -2.03 10.37 2.39
C LEU A 125 -2.40 10.83 0.97
N CYS A 126 -3.48 11.59 0.82
CA CYS A 126 -3.87 12.18 -0.46
C CYS A 126 -2.84 13.17 -1.00
N ARG A 127 -2.27 14.03 -0.15
CA ARG A 127 -1.18 14.94 -0.55
C ARG A 127 0.03 14.16 -1.05
N MET A 128 0.47 13.14 -0.29
CA MET A 128 1.60 12.29 -0.68
C MET A 128 1.33 11.58 -2.01
N ALA A 129 0.13 11.03 -2.21
CA ALA A 129 -0.24 10.38 -3.46
C ALA A 129 -0.20 11.35 -4.65
N LYS A 130 -0.69 12.59 -4.46
CA LYS A 130 -0.64 13.63 -5.47
C LYS A 130 0.79 14.03 -5.82
N ASP A 131 1.64 14.27 -4.82
CA ASP A 131 3.03 14.65 -5.02
C ASP A 131 3.82 13.56 -5.80
N ILE A 132 3.54 12.28 -5.52
CA ILE A 132 4.11 11.15 -6.25
C ILE A 132 3.66 11.17 -7.72
N GLN A 133 2.36 11.38 -7.96
CA GLN A 133 1.80 11.42 -9.31
C GLN A 133 2.35 12.60 -10.13
N ASP A 134 2.45 13.79 -9.53
CA ASP A 134 2.99 14.98 -10.19
C ASP A 134 4.48 14.80 -10.53
N GLY A 135 5.27 14.22 -9.61
CA GLY A 135 6.67 13.88 -9.88
C GLY A 135 6.87 12.89 -11.04
N ASP A 136 5.96 11.94 -11.22
CA ASP A 136 6.01 10.99 -12.34
C ASP A 136 5.53 11.61 -13.67
N ASN A 137 4.54 12.49 -13.63
CA ASN A 137 4.13 13.28 -14.78
C ASN A 137 5.27 14.16 -15.31
N ASP A 138 6.02 14.81 -14.42
CA ASP A 138 7.18 15.61 -14.78
C ASP A 138 8.28 14.78 -15.46
N LYS A 139 8.56 13.58 -14.94
CA LYS A 139 9.51 12.66 -15.59
C LYS A 139 9.02 12.22 -16.97
N LYS A 140 7.73 11.93 -17.12
CA LYS A 140 7.13 11.53 -18.39
C LYS A 140 7.21 12.65 -19.41
N ASN A 141 6.87 13.88 -19.03
CA ASN A 141 6.96 15.07 -19.87
C ASN A 141 8.40 15.33 -20.33
N LYS A 142 9.39 15.19 -19.45
CA LYS A 142 10.81 15.31 -19.81
C LYS A 142 11.24 14.28 -20.87
N LYS A 143 10.80 13.02 -20.74
CA LYS A 143 11.08 11.96 -21.75
C LYS A 143 10.42 12.27 -23.09
N VAL A 144 9.17 12.70 -23.09
CA VAL A 144 8.45 13.10 -24.32
C VAL A 144 9.15 14.26 -24.99
N ASN A 145 9.50 15.31 -24.24
CA ASN A 145 10.22 16.46 -24.80
C ASN A 145 11.58 16.08 -25.39
N ALA A 146 12.34 15.21 -24.72
CA ALA A 146 13.61 14.73 -25.25
C ALA A 146 13.45 13.96 -26.58
N LEU A 147 12.42 13.11 -26.69
CA LEU A 147 12.09 12.42 -27.95
C LEU A 147 11.69 13.41 -29.05
N THR A 148 10.86 14.40 -28.73
CA THR A 148 10.48 15.46 -29.67
C THR A 148 11.70 16.20 -30.19
N THR A 149 12.63 16.60 -29.31
CA THR A 149 13.88 17.26 -29.71
C THR A 149 14.76 16.38 -30.60
N ILE A 150 14.86 15.07 -30.33
CA ILE A 150 15.60 14.14 -31.19
C ILE A 150 14.94 14.07 -32.59
N CYS A 151 13.62 13.93 -32.64
CA CYS A 151 12.88 13.88 -33.90
C CYS A 151 13.04 15.17 -34.72
N GLU A 152 12.95 16.34 -34.07
CA GLU A 152 13.17 17.64 -34.71
C GLU A 152 14.60 17.81 -35.23
N ALA A 153 15.61 17.45 -34.42
CA ALA A 153 17.00 17.49 -34.81
C ALA A 153 17.27 16.57 -36.01
N THR A 154 16.74 15.35 -35.98
CA THR A 154 16.85 14.36 -37.05
C THR A 154 16.19 14.87 -38.34
N GLY A 155 14.96 15.39 -38.25
CA GLY A 155 14.26 15.98 -39.40
C GLY A 155 15.03 17.16 -40.01
N SER A 156 15.62 18.02 -39.17
CA SER A 156 16.43 19.15 -39.64
C SER A 156 17.73 18.73 -40.33
N GLN A 157 18.33 17.61 -39.90
CA GLN A 157 19.54 17.07 -40.52
C GLN A 157 19.24 16.45 -41.88
N PHE A 158 18.15 15.69 -42.02
CA PHE A 158 17.72 15.16 -43.31
C PHE A 158 17.37 16.26 -44.32
N ALA A 159 16.73 17.35 -43.88
CA ALA A 159 16.44 18.50 -44.73
C ALA A 159 17.71 19.24 -45.21
N LYS A 160 18.81 19.18 -44.47
CA LYS A 160 20.11 19.76 -44.86
C LYS A 160 20.88 18.90 -45.86
N ILE A 161 20.66 17.58 -45.87
CA ILE A 161 21.32 16.63 -46.78
C ILE A 161 20.60 16.56 -48.14
N ALA A 162 19.31 16.89 -48.18
CA ALA A 162 18.49 16.90 -49.39
C ALA A 162 18.61 18.21 -50.22
N ARG A 163 19.53 19.11 -49.87
CA ARG A 163 19.92 20.31 -50.64
C ARG A 163 21.34 20.14 -51.14
#